data_AF-A0A3M6U1D7-F1
#
_entry.id   AF-A0A3M6U1D7-F1
#
_cell.length_a   1.000
_cell.length_b   1.000
_cell.length_c   1.000
_cell.angle_alpha   90.00
_cell.angle_beta   90.00
_cell.angle_gamma   90.00
#
_symmetry.space_group_name_H-M   'P 1'
#
loop_
_entity.id
_entity.type
_entity.pdbx_description
1 polymer ?
#
loop_
_entity_poly.entity_id
_entity_poly.type
_entity_poly.pdbx_seq_one_letter_code
_entity_poly.pdbx_strand_id
1 'polypeptide(L)'
;MWIVSSTIVLAFSSHRRINTQKQRSIEPNSCAELLRHGYDSSGVYTINPDGGKPVQVLCDMNTDGGGWTVFQKRLDGSVDFFLGWESYKYGFGNPNSEFWLGNDNLHHLTDSNDAMLRVELEDFEGNITYAEYTTFKVADEADKYRLLIEGYFGTAGESMLRHQSLR
;
A
#
# COMPACT_ATOMS: atom_id res chain seq x y z
N MET A 1 1.16 20.54 14.10
CA MET A 1 2.40 19.74 14.23
C MET A 1 2.84 19.43 12.82
N TRP A 2 3.89 20.09 12.36
CA TRP A 2 4.36 20.02 10.98
C TRP A 2 5.12 18.70 10.80
N ILE A 3 4.43 17.65 10.35
CA ILE A 3 5.08 16.41 9.94
C ILE A 3 5.40 16.58 8.44
N VAL A 4 6.54 17.17 8.15
CA VAL A 4 7.21 17.00 6.86
C VAL A 4 8.28 15.94 7.12
N SER A 5 7.89 14.67 6.89
CA SER A 5 8.57 13.43 7.28
C SER A 5 9.96 13.24 6.67
N SER A 6 10.81 12.42 7.31
CA SER A 6 12.05 11.91 6.70
C SER A 6 11.83 10.57 5.99
N THR A 7 10.81 9.79 6.32
CA THR A 7 10.33 8.69 5.47
C THR A 7 8.86 8.41 5.78
N ILE A 8 8.03 8.20 4.76
CA ILE A 8 6.66 7.69 4.92
C ILE A 8 6.57 6.44 4.06
N VAL A 9 6.32 5.30 4.68
CA VAL A 9 6.02 4.07 3.95
C VAL A 9 4.57 3.74 4.22
N LEU A 10 3.77 3.72 3.15
CA LEU A 10 2.42 3.19 3.20
C LEU A 10 2.43 1.82 2.55
N ALA A 11 2.01 0.83 3.31
CA ALA A 11 1.91 -0.54 2.81
C ALA A 11 0.62 -1.18 3.27
N PHE A 12 0.11 -2.13 2.49
CA PHE A 12 -1.01 -2.93 2.92
C PHE A 12 -0.73 -4.42 2.77
N SER A 13 -1.36 -5.22 3.62
CA SER A 13 -1.32 -6.68 3.56
C SER A 13 -2.73 -7.23 3.32
N SER A 14 -2.86 -8.09 2.32
CA SER A 14 -4.12 -8.72 1.92
C SER A 14 -4.27 -10.08 2.61
N HIS A 15 -5.36 -10.25 3.37
CA HIS A 15 -5.72 -11.54 3.96
C HIS A 15 -6.94 -12.11 3.25
N ARG A 16 -6.77 -13.11 2.38
CA ARG A 16 -7.91 -13.82 1.78
C ARG A 16 -8.42 -14.96 2.66
N ARG A 17 -9.75 -15.05 2.79
CA ARG A 17 -10.44 -16.30 3.13
C ARG A 17 -10.35 -17.24 1.93
N ILE A 18 -9.70 -18.39 2.10
CA ILE A 18 -9.59 -19.41 1.07
C ILE A 18 -10.98 -20.02 0.85
N ASN A 19 -11.56 -19.81 -0.33
CA ASN A 19 -12.69 -20.60 -0.82
C ASN A 19 -12.12 -21.66 -1.77
N THR A 20 -12.31 -22.94 -1.44
CA THR A 20 -11.59 -24.12 -1.96
C THR A 20 -11.89 -24.48 -3.43
N GLN A 21 -12.34 -23.53 -4.27
CA GLN A 21 -12.88 -23.80 -5.60
C GLN A 21 -12.48 -22.77 -6.69
N LYS A 22 -11.37 -22.03 -6.53
CA LYS A 22 -10.82 -21.21 -7.63
C LYS A 22 -9.40 -21.65 -7.96
N GLN A 23 -9.26 -22.16 -9.19
CA GLN A 23 -8.05 -22.63 -9.88
C GLN A 23 -6.79 -21.84 -9.45
N ARG A 24 -5.67 -22.55 -9.19
CA ARG A 24 -4.33 -21.96 -8.98
C ARG A 24 -4.09 -20.88 -10.05
N SER A 25 -4.09 -19.60 -9.67
CA SER A 25 -3.45 -18.59 -10.48
C SER A 25 -1.97 -18.96 -10.55
N ILE A 26 -1.44 -19.06 -11.77
CA ILE A 26 -0.01 -19.32 -11.98
C ILE A 26 0.83 -18.13 -11.47
N GLU A 27 0.18 -16.96 -11.34
CA GLU A 27 0.78 -15.72 -10.88
C GLU A 27 0.32 -15.38 -9.45
N PRO A 28 1.24 -14.95 -8.57
CA PRO A 28 0.90 -14.49 -7.23
C PRO A 28 0.11 -13.17 -7.31
N ASN A 29 -0.90 -13.01 -6.46
CA ASN A 29 -1.80 -11.86 -6.46
C ASN A 29 -1.41 -10.75 -5.47
N SER A 30 -0.47 -11.02 -4.57
CA SER A 30 -0.04 -10.09 -3.51
C SER A 30 1.36 -10.42 -3.00
N CYS A 31 2.00 -9.45 -2.33
CA CYS A 31 3.28 -9.68 -1.63
C CYS A 31 3.13 -10.73 -0.51
N ALA A 32 1.97 -10.80 0.15
CA ALA A 32 1.66 -11.84 1.13
C ALA A 32 1.65 -13.25 0.51
N GLU A 33 1.11 -13.41 -0.71
CA GLU A 33 1.16 -14.70 -1.42
C GLU A 33 2.59 -15.06 -1.84
N LEU A 34 3.36 -14.10 -2.33
CA LEU A 34 4.79 -14.28 -2.62
C LEU A 34 5.55 -14.76 -1.37
N LEU A 35 5.37 -14.12 -0.23
CA LEU A 35 6.03 -14.53 1.02
C LEU A 35 5.67 -15.97 1.41
N ARG A 36 4.40 -16.36 1.28
CA ARG A 36 3.94 -17.74 1.54
C ARG A 36 4.55 -18.77 0.59
N HIS A 37 4.95 -18.36 -0.61
CA HIS A 37 5.65 -19.21 -1.57
C HIS A 37 7.18 -19.21 -1.37
N GLY A 38 7.68 -18.57 -0.30
CA GLY A 38 9.10 -18.58 0.06
C GLY A 38 9.92 -17.45 -0.56
N TYR A 39 9.27 -16.43 -1.13
CA TYR A 39 9.96 -15.21 -1.55
C TYR A 39 10.11 -14.29 -0.33
N ASP A 40 11.25 -14.39 0.36
CA ASP A 40 11.50 -13.77 1.67
C ASP A 40 12.40 -12.50 1.62
N SER A 41 12.81 -12.08 0.42
CA SER A 41 13.62 -10.87 0.24
C SER A 41 12.76 -9.68 -0.17
N SER A 42 12.91 -8.53 0.49
CA SER A 42 12.24 -7.29 0.05
C SER A 42 12.77 -6.85 -1.31
N GLY A 43 11.89 -6.36 -2.17
CA GLY A 43 12.26 -5.98 -3.54
C GLY A 43 11.06 -5.72 -4.44
N VAL A 44 11.32 -5.41 -5.71
CA VAL A 44 10.25 -5.20 -6.70
C VAL A 44 9.84 -6.54 -7.30
N TYR A 45 8.55 -6.85 -7.20
CA TYR A 45 7.94 -8.07 -7.74
C TYR A 45 6.77 -7.73 -8.66
N THR A 46 6.44 -8.66 -9.55
CA THR A 46 5.23 -8.59 -10.38
C THR A 46 4.14 -9.43 -9.73
N ILE A 47 2.95 -8.84 -9.53
CA ILE A 47 1.76 -9.51 -9.01
C ILE A 47 0.57 -9.31 -9.94
N ASN A 48 -0.42 -10.20 -9.86
CA ASN A 48 -1.68 -10.10 -10.62
C ASN A 48 -2.90 -10.19 -9.68
N PRO A 49 -3.38 -9.06 -9.12
CA PRO A 49 -4.36 -9.05 -8.03
C PRO A 49 -5.74 -9.61 -8.41
N ASP A 50 -6.20 -9.32 -9.62
CA ASP A 50 -7.54 -9.64 -10.10
C ASP A 50 -7.56 -10.59 -11.32
N GLY A 51 -6.38 -11.04 -11.77
CA GLY A 51 -6.23 -11.86 -12.97
C GLY A 51 -6.24 -11.06 -14.27
N GLY A 52 -6.27 -9.73 -14.18
CA GLY A 52 -6.14 -8.82 -15.31
C GLY A 52 -4.68 -8.53 -15.65
N LYS A 53 -4.32 -7.25 -15.66
CA LYS A 53 -2.98 -6.79 -16.06
C LYS A 53 -2.04 -6.90 -14.84
N PRO A 54 -0.90 -7.62 -14.95
CA PRO A 54 0.08 -7.65 -13.89
C PRO A 54 0.68 -6.26 -13.60
N VAL A 55 0.98 -6.02 -12.32
CA VAL A 55 1.55 -4.77 -11.81
C VAL A 55 2.86 -5.03 -11.09
N GLN A 56 3.83 -4.15 -11.26
CA GLN A 56 5.07 -4.16 -10.48
C GLN A 56 4.87 -3.40 -9.17
N VAL A 57 5.20 -4.03 -8.06
CA VAL A 57 5.06 -3.47 -6.72
C VAL A 57 6.33 -3.68 -5.91
N LEU A 58 6.61 -2.77 -4.99
CA LEU A 58 7.63 -2.99 -3.96
C LEU A 58 7.00 -3.85 -2.86
N CYS A 59 7.58 -5.02 -2.62
CA CYS A 59 7.24 -5.87 -1.50
C CYS A 59 8.23 -5.67 -0.35
N ASP A 60 7.71 -5.40 0.84
CA ASP A 60 8.45 -5.54 2.08
C ASP A 60 8.14 -6.89 2.71
N MET A 61 9.14 -7.78 2.70
CA MET A 61 9.05 -9.16 3.19
C MET A 61 9.57 -9.30 4.62
N ASN A 62 10.05 -8.23 5.24
CA ASN A 62 10.77 -8.28 6.52
C ASN A 62 10.01 -7.60 7.66
N THR A 63 9.42 -6.44 7.40
CA THR A 63 8.78 -5.63 8.45
C THR A 63 7.54 -6.32 9.00
N ASP A 64 7.44 -6.45 10.33
CA ASP A 64 6.28 -6.99 11.05
C ASP A 64 5.66 -8.26 10.43
N GLY A 65 6.51 -9.26 10.15
CA GLY A 65 6.08 -10.53 9.56
C GLY A 65 5.98 -10.54 8.02
N GLY A 66 6.21 -9.39 7.38
CA GLY A 66 6.38 -9.28 5.93
C GLY A 66 5.11 -9.45 5.09
N GLY A 67 5.29 -9.47 3.78
CA GLY A 67 4.19 -9.64 2.82
C GLY A 67 3.45 -8.33 2.52
N TRP A 68 4.08 -7.20 2.85
CA TRP A 68 3.51 -5.88 2.68
C TRP A 68 3.72 -5.38 1.25
N THR A 69 2.64 -4.92 0.61
CA THR A 69 2.71 -4.21 -0.66
C THR A 69 2.86 -2.72 -0.39
N VAL A 70 4.04 -2.15 -0.65
CA VAL A 70 4.30 -0.72 -0.48
C VAL A 70 3.74 0.04 -1.69
N PHE A 71 2.89 1.03 -1.42
CA PHE A 71 2.24 1.83 -2.47
C PHE A 71 2.63 3.30 -2.47
N GLN A 72 3.26 3.78 -1.40
CA GLN A 72 3.81 5.12 -1.32
C GLN A 72 5.07 5.09 -0.49
N LYS A 73 6.13 5.72 -0.98
CA LYS A 73 7.39 5.88 -0.27
C LYS A 73 7.93 7.31 -0.41
N ARG A 74 8.21 7.97 0.72
CA ARG A 74 8.99 9.22 0.81
C ARG A 74 10.33 8.92 1.47
N LEU A 75 11.40 9.60 1.06
CA LEU A 75 12.77 9.41 1.58
C LEU A 75 13.55 10.73 1.63
N ASP A 76 13.72 11.37 0.47
CA ASP A 76 14.70 12.44 0.28
C ASP A 76 14.15 13.65 -0.49
N GLY A 77 12.88 13.60 -0.92
CA GLY A 77 12.26 14.64 -1.73
C GLY A 77 12.77 14.70 -3.17
N SER A 78 13.39 13.64 -3.68
CA SER A 78 13.85 13.55 -5.07
C SER A 78 12.72 13.49 -6.10
N VAL A 79 11.50 13.16 -5.68
CA VAL A 79 10.32 13.09 -6.56
C VAL A 79 9.30 14.15 -6.17
N ASP A 80 8.78 14.86 -7.17
CA ASP A 80 7.70 15.82 -6.98
C ASP A 80 6.37 15.09 -6.75
N PHE A 81 5.68 15.43 -5.66
CA PHE A 81 4.34 14.93 -5.33
C PHE A 81 3.25 15.99 -5.58
N PHE A 82 3.61 17.19 -6.01
CA PHE A 82 2.65 18.23 -6.42
C PHE A 82 2.23 18.05 -7.88
N LEU A 83 1.58 16.92 -8.16
CA LEU A 83 1.18 16.51 -9.50
C LEU A 83 -0.34 16.52 -9.70
N GLY A 84 -0.76 16.46 -10.97
CA GLY A 84 -2.18 16.44 -11.36
C GLY A 84 -2.85 15.08 -11.20
N TRP A 85 -4.16 15.06 -11.48
CA TRP A 85 -5.02 13.88 -11.34
C TRP A 85 -4.50 12.63 -12.06
N GLU A 86 -4.11 12.75 -13.34
CA GLU A 86 -3.63 11.61 -14.13
C GLU A 86 -2.38 10.96 -13.52
N SER A 87 -1.48 11.76 -12.95
CA SER A 87 -0.28 11.23 -12.28
C SER A 87 -0.67 10.39 -11.06
N TYR A 88 -1.61 10.86 -10.24
CA TYR A 88 -2.10 10.08 -9.10
C TYR A 88 -2.93 8.87 -9.50
N LYS A 89 -3.66 8.94 -10.62
CA LYS A 89 -4.38 7.79 -11.20
C LYS A 89 -3.43 6.67 -11.59
N TYR A 90 -2.42 6.97 -12.40
CA TYR A 90 -1.54 5.96 -13.00
C TYR A 90 -0.29 5.62 -12.18
N GLY A 91 0.10 6.49 -11.25
CA GLY A 91 1.33 6.37 -10.47
C GLY A 91 2.51 7.13 -11.07
N PHE A 92 3.51 7.38 -10.24
CA PHE A 92 4.73 8.12 -10.59
C PHE A 92 5.88 7.77 -9.64
N GLY A 93 7.11 8.14 -10.04
CA GLY A 93 8.32 7.88 -9.26
C GLY A 93 8.94 6.51 -9.55
N ASN A 94 9.80 6.04 -8.64
CA ASN A 94 10.51 4.78 -8.76
C ASN A 94 10.38 3.97 -7.45
N PRO A 95 9.93 2.70 -7.50
CA PRO A 95 9.86 1.82 -6.33
C PRO A 95 11.18 1.68 -5.53
N ASN A 96 12.33 1.90 -6.18
CA ASN A 96 13.63 1.88 -5.52
C ASN A 96 13.99 3.19 -4.80
N SER A 97 13.24 4.29 -5.01
CA SER A 97 13.40 5.58 -4.32
C SER A 97 12.06 6.07 -3.74
N GLU A 98 11.52 7.19 -4.25
CA GLU A 98 10.22 7.73 -3.88
C GLU A 98 9.21 7.46 -4.99
N PHE A 99 7.97 7.11 -4.62
CA PHE A 99 6.93 6.81 -5.60
C PHE A 99 5.52 6.87 -5.02
N TRP A 100 4.56 6.91 -5.94
CA TRP A 100 3.14 6.62 -5.73
C TRP A 100 2.72 5.52 -6.71
N LEU A 101 2.13 4.44 -6.22
CA LEU A 101 1.79 3.27 -7.04
C LEU A 101 0.66 3.55 -8.07
N GLY A 102 -0.22 4.51 -7.78
CA GLY A 102 -1.37 4.85 -8.62
C GLY A 102 -2.69 4.41 -7.99
N ASN A 103 -3.70 5.26 -8.10
CA ASN A 103 -5.01 5.06 -7.50
C ASN A 103 -5.78 3.92 -8.17
N ASP A 104 -5.63 3.73 -9.49
CA ASP A 104 -6.21 2.57 -10.19
C ASP A 104 -5.68 1.27 -9.57
N ASN A 105 -4.36 1.17 -9.40
CA ASN A 105 -3.72 0.00 -8.80
C ASN A 105 -4.19 -0.21 -7.35
N LEU A 106 -4.27 0.85 -6.55
CA LEU A 106 -4.79 0.78 -5.18
C LEU A 106 -6.22 0.28 -5.11
N HIS A 107 -7.09 0.74 -6.01
CA HIS A 107 -8.45 0.26 -6.11
C HIS A 107 -8.47 -1.25 -6.41
N HIS A 108 -7.78 -1.70 -7.46
CA HIS A 108 -7.71 -3.12 -7.84
C HIS A 108 -7.19 -4.02 -6.70
N LEU A 109 -6.19 -3.54 -5.97
CA LEU A 109 -5.56 -4.28 -4.88
C LEU A 109 -6.45 -4.40 -3.63
N THR A 110 -7.26 -3.38 -3.34
CA THR A 110 -8.02 -3.26 -2.09
C THR A 110 -9.52 -3.58 -2.23
N ASP A 111 -10.06 -3.59 -3.43
CA ASP A 111 -11.49 -3.87 -3.66
C ASP A 111 -11.84 -5.33 -3.32
N SER A 112 -11.06 -6.26 -3.87
CA SER A 112 -11.32 -7.71 -3.80
C SER A 112 -10.75 -8.42 -2.57
N ASN A 113 -10.08 -7.68 -1.68
CA ASN A 113 -9.32 -8.23 -0.56
C ASN A 113 -9.60 -7.49 0.74
N ASP A 114 -9.54 -8.20 1.87
CA ASP A 114 -9.46 -7.57 3.18
C ASP A 114 -8.02 -7.07 3.35
N ALA A 115 -7.81 -5.79 3.06
CA ALA A 115 -6.52 -5.12 3.15
C ALA A 115 -6.41 -4.34 4.45
N MET A 116 -5.32 -4.56 5.17
CA MET A 116 -4.92 -3.76 6.33
C MET A 116 -3.87 -2.75 5.90
N LEU A 117 -3.95 -1.49 6.35
CA LEU A 117 -2.94 -0.47 6.06
C LEU A 117 -1.96 -0.36 7.23
N ARG A 118 -0.67 -0.27 6.92
CA ARG A 118 0.41 0.18 7.82
C ARG A 118 1.02 1.45 7.28
N VAL A 119 1.18 2.43 8.16
CA VAL A 119 1.83 3.72 7.92
C VAL A 119 3.03 3.80 8.85
N GLU A 120 4.23 3.86 8.29
CA GLU A 120 5.45 4.11 9.07
C GLU A 120 5.93 5.53 8.84
N LEU A 121 6.28 6.20 9.93
CA LEU A 121 6.76 7.58 9.95
C LEU A 121 8.10 7.63 10.70
N GLU A 122 9.11 8.16 10.04
CA GLU A 122 10.42 8.45 10.63
C GLU A 122 10.65 9.96 10.72
N ASP A 123 11.04 10.44 11.89
CA ASP A 123 11.45 11.83 12.10
C ASP A 123 12.94 12.07 11.81
N PHE A 124 13.37 13.33 11.86
CA PHE A 124 14.77 13.70 11.58
C PHE A 124 15.78 13.20 12.61
N GLU A 125 15.31 12.72 13.77
CA GLU A 125 16.15 12.11 14.81
C GLU A 125 16.25 10.58 14.65
N GLY A 126 15.56 10.02 13.63
CA GLY A 126 15.50 8.59 13.35
C GLY A 126 14.49 7.84 14.21
N ASN A 127 13.59 8.55 14.92
CA ASN A 127 12.54 7.89 15.69
C ASN A 127 11.45 7.40 14.74
N ILE A 128 11.13 6.11 14.84
CA ILE A 128 10.09 5.48 14.02
C ILE A 128 8.81 5.32 14.84
N THR A 129 7.69 5.78 14.28
CA THR A 129 6.34 5.53 14.78
C THR A 129 5.50 4.89 13.69
N TYR A 130 4.41 4.21 14.08
CA TYR A 130 3.53 3.57 13.11
C TYR A 130 2.05 3.77 13.45
N ALA A 131 1.21 3.69 12.42
CA ALA A 131 -0.23 3.59 12.51
C ALA A 131 -0.70 2.44 11.62
N GLU A 132 -1.54 1.57 12.16
CA GLU A 132 -2.17 0.49 11.42
C GLU A 132 -3.69 0.62 11.46
N TYR A 133 -4.33 0.12 10.41
CA TYR A 133 -5.77 0.13 10.23
C TYR A 133 -6.21 -1.23 9.72
N THR A 134 -7.15 -1.88 10.42
CA THR A 134 -7.62 -3.22 10.05
C THR A 134 -8.41 -3.25 8.75
N THR A 135 -8.94 -2.10 8.31
CA THR A 135 -9.66 -1.96 7.04
C THR A 135 -9.08 -0.81 6.25
N PHE A 136 -8.71 -1.06 5.00
CA PHE A 136 -8.29 -0.05 4.03
C PHE A 136 -8.83 -0.39 2.65
N LYS A 137 -9.67 0.49 2.09
CA LYS A 137 -10.17 0.37 0.71
C LYS A 137 -10.15 1.71 0.00
N VAL A 138 -9.86 1.64 -1.29
CA VAL A 138 -9.92 2.76 -2.22
C VAL A 138 -11.00 2.44 -3.25
N ALA A 139 -12.00 3.32 -3.37
CA ALA A 139 -13.07 3.17 -4.35
C ALA A 139 -12.55 3.37 -5.80
N ASP A 140 -13.42 3.17 -6.79
CA ASP A 140 -13.08 3.38 -8.19
C ASP A 140 -12.98 4.87 -8.56
N GLU A 141 -12.58 5.16 -9.81
CA GLU A 141 -12.50 6.53 -10.32
C GLU A 141 -13.86 7.24 -10.34
N ALA A 142 -14.96 6.52 -10.55
CA ALA A 142 -16.30 7.11 -10.60
C ALA A 142 -16.72 7.69 -9.25
N ASP A 143 -16.29 7.07 -8.14
CA ASP A 143 -16.41 7.61 -6.79
C ASP A 143 -15.13 8.32 -6.31
N LYS A 144 -14.28 8.74 -7.25
CA LYS A 144 -13.10 9.58 -7.03
C LYS A 144 -12.11 8.98 -6.02
N TYR A 145 -11.92 7.67 -6.06
CA TYR A 145 -10.99 6.96 -5.17
C TYR A 145 -11.24 7.19 -3.68
N ARG A 146 -12.53 7.36 -3.30
CA ARG A 146 -12.95 7.59 -1.92
C ARG A 146 -12.32 6.58 -0.96
N LEU A 147 -11.75 7.10 0.12
CA LEU A 147 -11.09 6.30 1.15
C LEU A 147 -12.08 5.70 2.15
N LEU A 148 -12.00 4.40 2.36
CA LEU A 148 -12.56 3.69 3.52
C LEU A 148 -11.41 3.21 4.39
N ILE A 149 -11.40 3.63 5.66
CA ILE A 149 -10.36 3.27 6.62
C ILE A 149 -10.97 3.08 8.01
N GLU A 150 -10.64 1.98 8.69
CA GLU A 150 -11.21 1.64 10.01
C GLU A 150 -10.24 0.82 10.87
N GLY A 151 -10.54 0.73 12.17
CA GLY A 151 -9.83 -0.16 13.12
C GLY A 151 -8.39 0.25 13.39
N TYR A 152 -8.20 1.53 13.74
CA TYR A 152 -6.89 2.09 14.06
C TYR A 152 -6.23 1.41 15.27
N PHE A 153 -4.92 1.24 15.18
CA PHE A 153 -4.01 1.05 16.31
C PHE A 153 -2.60 1.55 15.97
N GLY A 154 -1.73 1.70 16.95
CA GLY A 154 -0.33 2.11 16.75
C GLY A 154 0.11 3.26 17.65
N THR A 155 1.29 3.80 17.37
CA THR A 155 1.98 4.80 18.19
C THR A 155 1.98 6.21 17.60
N ALA A 156 1.68 6.36 16.31
CA ALA A 156 1.74 7.63 15.57
C ALA A 156 0.51 8.56 15.78
N GLY A 157 -0.50 8.12 16.55
CA GLY A 157 -1.78 8.80 16.69
C GLY A 157 -2.73 8.64 15.48
N GLU A 158 -4.02 8.82 15.72
CA GLU A 158 -5.09 8.57 14.73
C GLU A 158 -5.42 9.81 13.89
N SER A 159 -4.58 10.10 12.89
CA SER A 159 -4.74 11.28 12.01
C SER A 159 -5.54 11.01 10.73
N MET A 160 -5.64 9.75 10.28
CA MET A 160 -6.25 9.42 8.98
C MET A 160 -7.78 9.35 9.02
N LEU A 161 -8.41 9.14 10.19
CA LEU A 161 -9.88 9.07 10.30
C LEU A 161 -10.58 10.33 9.76
N ARG A 162 -9.94 11.51 9.88
CA ARG A 162 -10.49 12.77 9.36
C ARG A 162 -10.63 12.79 7.84
N HIS A 163 -9.97 11.86 7.15
CA HIS A 163 -9.99 11.73 5.69
C HIS A 163 -10.94 10.62 5.22
N GLN A 164 -11.60 9.92 6.14
CA GLN A 164 -12.59 8.90 5.79
C GLN A 164 -13.72 9.52 4.95
N SER A 165 -14.08 8.84 3.87
CA SER A 165 -15.13 9.28 2.92
C SER A 165 -14.85 10.58 2.14
N LEU A 166 -13.65 11.15 2.25
CA LEU A 166 -13.21 12.23 1.36
C LEU A 166 -12.91 11.69 -0.05
N ARG A 167 -13.02 12.58 -1.04
CA ARG A 167 -12.88 12.33 -2.47
C ARG A 167 -11.85 13.28 -3.07
#